data_AF-A0A970QZE7-F1
#
_entry.id   AF-A0A970QZE7-F1
#
_cell.length_a   1.000
_cell.length_b   1.000
_cell.length_c   1.000
_cell.angle_alpha   90.00
_cell.angle_beta   90.00
_cell.angle_gamma   90.00
#
_symmetry.space_group_name_H-M   'P 1'
#
loop_
_entity.id
_entity.type
_entity.pdbx_description
1 polymer ?
#
loop_
_entity_poly.entity_id
_entity_poly.type
_entity_poly.pdbx_seq_one_letter_code
_entity_poly.pdbx_strand_id
1 'polypeptide(L)'
;MMNDIDLAGWGNWAPIGEAAAPFSGVFNGNGYVIKNMTIDITSENTVYAGLFSYADKAELINVGLIDALISITSTKSVFVSGLAGSAKSSTITNCFNKGESNSIKVLSASRCNAGGISTDFSKEVANCYNTSLITVNAQSAHVGGVCSSYQLNLINCYNTGMIDVSAETYAWVGGICGYQSAQKIVNCYNTGEIKAGALVDCFVGGIAGTSKGINTSYNVGKITIKDGAKEEHCGGISGYNQFKIIMGGSTPISDFYAKVFNLLPLPFVGLIQCCYCLNNTPLKAVGNAEESVLSMWNVKALSDEQMRRRSSFRGFDFHNVWVMPEDGGYPVFRQNPNLDTGFWSIFINFIFGWM
;
A
#
# COMPACT_ATOMS: atom_id res chain seq x y z
N MET A 1 -21.29 -12.33 -2.16
CA MET A 1 -21.42 -13.45 -1.23
C MET A 1 -22.75 -13.30 -0.50
N MET A 2 -23.20 -14.32 0.23
CA MET A 2 -24.47 -14.27 0.99
C MET A 2 -24.29 -14.38 2.50
N ASN A 3 -23.08 -14.70 2.97
CA ASN A 3 -22.69 -14.79 4.38
C ASN A 3 -21.17 -14.61 4.49
N ASP A 4 -20.70 -14.32 5.71
CA ASP A 4 -19.29 -14.46 6.05
C ASP A 4 -18.82 -15.91 5.80
N ILE A 5 -17.59 -16.06 5.35
CA ILE A 5 -16.94 -17.36 5.17
C ILE A 5 -15.78 -17.44 6.17
N ASP A 6 -15.81 -18.45 7.03
CA ASP A 6 -14.69 -18.75 7.92
C ASP A 6 -13.94 -19.99 7.39
N LEU A 7 -12.66 -19.80 7.04
CA LEU A 7 -11.79 -20.85 6.52
C LEU A 7 -10.93 -21.49 7.62
N ALA A 8 -11.17 -21.19 8.90
CA ALA A 8 -10.52 -21.88 10.01
C ALA A 8 -10.69 -23.40 9.89
N GLY A 9 -9.58 -24.14 9.92
CA GLY A 9 -9.58 -25.60 9.82
C GLY A 9 -9.75 -26.18 8.41
N TRP A 10 -9.87 -25.35 7.37
CA TRP A 10 -9.95 -25.82 5.97
C TRP A 10 -8.58 -26.22 5.38
N GLY A 11 -7.49 -26.00 6.12
CA GLY A 11 -6.13 -26.22 5.64
C GLY A 11 -5.71 -25.15 4.63
N ASN A 12 -4.80 -25.52 3.72
CA ASN A 12 -4.30 -24.60 2.71
C ASN A 12 -5.37 -24.34 1.63
N TRP A 13 -5.74 -23.07 1.49
CA TRP A 13 -6.57 -22.56 0.42
C TRP A 13 -5.93 -22.83 -0.93
N ALA A 14 -6.72 -23.30 -1.89
CA ALA A 14 -6.33 -23.39 -3.28
C ALA A 14 -6.73 -22.09 -3.99
N PRO A 15 -5.77 -21.22 -4.39
CA PRO A 15 -6.07 -19.93 -5.00
C PRO A 15 -6.92 -20.07 -6.28
N ILE A 16 -7.86 -19.13 -6.47
CA ILE A 16 -8.79 -19.16 -7.61
C ILE A 16 -8.09 -18.67 -8.88
N GLY A 17 -8.28 -19.41 -9.99
CA GLY A 17 -7.71 -19.09 -11.30
C GLY A 17 -6.23 -19.44 -11.40
N GLU A 18 -5.71 -19.46 -12.62
CA GLU A 18 -4.28 -19.63 -12.93
C GLU A 18 -3.92 -18.88 -14.22
N ALA A 19 -2.63 -18.70 -14.52
CA ALA A 19 -2.21 -17.94 -15.69
C ALA A 19 -2.76 -18.50 -17.02
N ALA A 20 -2.96 -19.82 -17.11
CA ALA A 20 -3.54 -20.48 -18.28
C ALA A 20 -5.09 -20.45 -18.32
N ALA A 21 -5.73 -20.31 -17.17
CA ALA A 21 -7.18 -20.27 -17.00
C ALA A 21 -7.55 -19.23 -15.92
N PRO A 22 -7.44 -17.93 -16.24
CA PRO A 22 -7.60 -16.87 -15.26
C PRO A 22 -9.06 -16.71 -14.84
N PHE A 23 -9.29 -16.25 -13.61
CA PHE A 23 -10.61 -15.77 -13.23
C PHE A 23 -10.92 -14.49 -14.02
N SER A 24 -12.04 -14.48 -14.75
CA SER A 24 -12.47 -13.36 -15.60
C SER A 24 -13.90 -12.92 -15.32
N GLY A 25 -14.46 -13.37 -14.19
CA GLY A 25 -15.82 -13.06 -13.78
C GLY A 25 -15.90 -11.84 -12.86
N VAL A 26 -17.10 -11.68 -12.29
CA VAL A 26 -17.38 -10.72 -11.22
C VAL A 26 -17.40 -11.47 -9.90
N PHE A 27 -16.58 -11.04 -8.94
CA PHE A 27 -16.66 -11.51 -7.56
C PHE A 27 -17.04 -10.33 -6.66
N ASN A 28 -18.29 -10.31 -6.23
CA ASN A 28 -18.81 -9.30 -5.29
C ASN A 28 -18.93 -9.92 -3.90
N GLY A 29 -18.15 -9.45 -2.92
CA GLY A 29 -18.25 -9.89 -1.53
C GLY A 29 -19.56 -9.44 -0.86
N ASN A 30 -20.24 -8.43 -1.41
CA ASN A 30 -21.57 -7.98 -0.99
C ASN A 30 -21.66 -7.63 0.51
N GLY A 31 -20.57 -7.12 1.08
CA GLY A 31 -20.54 -6.76 2.49
C GLY A 31 -20.08 -7.86 3.46
N TYR A 32 -19.94 -9.09 2.97
CA TYR A 32 -19.43 -10.18 3.79
C TYR A 32 -17.91 -10.29 3.70
N VAL A 33 -17.32 -10.95 4.68
CA VAL A 33 -15.87 -11.15 4.76
C VAL A 33 -15.48 -12.62 4.68
N ILE A 34 -14.23 -12.85 4.27
CA ILE A 34 -13.58 -14.16 4.32
C ILE A 34 -12.53 -14.11 5.43
N LYS A 35 -12.61 -15.03 6.39
CA LYS A 35 -11.78 -15.07 7.59
C LYS A 35 -10.82 -16.26 7.55
N ASN A 36 -9.66 -16.12 8.20
CA ASN A 36 -8.75 -17.22 8.54
C ASN A 36 -8.23 -18.03 7.33
N MET A 37 -8.15 -17.41 6.15
CA MET A 37 -7.61 -18.04 4.94
C MET A 37 -6.13 -18.37 5.13
N THR A 38 -5.70 -19.61 4.91
CA THR A 38 -4.27 -19.98 4.98
C THR A 38 -3.75 -20.37 3.61
N ILE A 39 -2.59 -19.86 3.21
CA ILE A 39 -1.84 -20.29 2.01
C ILE A 39 -0.39 -20.52 2.44
N ASP A 40 0.11 -21.75 2.31
CA ASP A 40 1.52 -22.07 2.55
C ASP A 40 2.10 -22.80 1.33
N ILE A 41 3.04 -22.17 0.64
CA ILE A 41 3.61 -22.66 -0.62
C ILE A 41 5.14 -22.72 -0.53
N THR A 42 5.70 -23.90 -0.78
CA THR A 42 7.13 -24.10 -1.10
C THR A 42 7.25 -24.59 -2.53
N SER A 43 7.98 -23.88 -3.39
CA SER A 43 8.02 -24.16 -4.84
C SER A 43 9.38 -23.84 -5.48
N GLU A 44 9.72 -24.56 -6.55
CA GLU A 44 10.87 -24.21 -7.41
C GLU A 44 10.46 -23.43 -8.67
N ASN A 45 9.18 -23.02 -8.74
CA ASN A 45 8.57 -22.34 -9.87
C ASN A 45 8.01 -20.97 -9.47
N THR A 46 7.64 -20.18 -10.47
CA THR A 46 6.93 -18.91 -10.25
C THR A 46 5.61 -19.17 -9.52
N VAL A 47 5.33 -18.38 -8.48
CA VAL A 47 4.13 -18.50 -7.65
C VAL A 47 3.27 -17.25 -7.80
N TYR A 48 1.96 -17.46 -7.96
CA TYR A 48 0.94 -16.42 -7.81
C TYR A 48 0.02 -16.82 -6.66
N ALA A 49 -0.19 -15.92 -5.70
CA ALA A 49 -0.91 -16.26 -4.47
C ALA A 49 -1.78 -15.11 -3.94
N GLY A 50 -2.91 -15.51 -3.37
CA GLY A 50 -3.97 -14.68 -2.82
C GLY A 50 -5.27 -15.49 -2.84
N LEU A 51 -6.40 -14.88 -2.47
CA LEU A 51 -7.72 -15.48 -2.70
C LEU A 51 -7.86 -15.92 -4.16
N PHE A 52 -7.43 -15.04 -5.07
CA PHE A 52 -7.21 -15.31 -6.48
C PHE A 52 -5.71 -15.45 -6.76
N SER A 53 -5.32 -16.53 -7.42
CA SER A 53 -3.95 -16.65 -7.94
C SER A 53 -3.78 -15.70 -9.12
N TYR A 54 -4.71 -15.75 -10.08
CA TYR A 54 -4.64 -14.99 -11.31
C TYR A 54 -6.04 -14.57 -11.77
N ALA A 55 -6.26 -13.27 -11.84
CA ALA A 55 -7.45 -12.65 -12.42
C ALA A 55 -7.06 -11.87 -13.69
N ASP A 56 -7.81 -12.04 -14.77
CA ASP A 56 -7.64 -11.28 -16.02
C ASP A 56 -9.00 -10.74 -16.49
N LYS A 57 -9.13 -9.43 -16.61
CA LYS A 57 -10.39 -8.72 -16.94
C LYS A 57 -11.53 -9.03 -15.96
N ALA A 58 -11.20 -9.27 -14.69
CA ALA A 58 -12.18 -9.51 -13.64
C ALA A 58 -12.65 -8.20 -12.97
N GLU A 59 -13.76 -8.31 -12.25
CA GLU A 59 -14.24 -7.29 -11.32
C GLU A 59 -14.27 -7.87 -9.91
N LEU A 60 -13.41 -7.37 -9.03
CA LEU A 60 -13.33 -7.80 -7.63
C LEU A 60 -13.85 -6.67 -6.74
N ILE A 61 -15.03 -6.87 -6.15
CA ILE A 61 -15.82 -5.78 -5.56
C ILE A 61 -16.22 -6.15 -4.12
N ASN A 62 -16.09 -5.22 -3.17
CA ASN A 62 -16.57 -5.38 -1.79
C ASN A 62 -16.02 -6.64 -1.10
N VAL A 63 -14.76 -7.00 -1.33
CA VAL A 63 -14.14 -8.21 -0.76
C VAL A 63 -13.30 -7.84 0.45
N GLY A 64 -13.72 -8.31 1.63
CA GLY A 64 -12.96 -8.17 2.86
C GLY A 64 -12.26 -9.46 3.24
N LEU A 65 -10.96 -9.39 3.49
CA LEU A 65 -10.17 -10.47 4.08
C LEU A 65 -9.81 -10.11 5.51
N ILE A 66 -10.09 -11.02 6.45
CA ILE A 66 -9.73 -10.89 7.86
C ILE A 66 -8.83 -12.06 8.25
N ASP A 67 -7.65 -11.75 8.81
CA ASP A 67 -6.69 -12.72 9.32
C ASP A 67 -6.29 -13.78 8.27
N ALA A 68 -6.12 -13.36 7.02
CA ALA A 68 -5.50 -14.19 5.99
C ALA A 68 -4.00 -14.37 6.30
N LEU A 69 -3.50 -15.61 6.27
CA LEU A 69 -2.12 -15.99 6.54
C LEU A 69 -1.52 -16.61 5.27
N ILE A 70 -0.54 -15.94 4.67
CA ILE A 70 0.10 -16.33 3.42
C ILE A 70 1.61 -16.41 3.65
N SER A 71 2.18 -17.61 3.50
CA SER A 71 3.60 -17.89 3.62
C SER A 71 4.12 -18.52 2.32
N ILE A 72 5.17 -17.95 1.73
CA ILE A 72 5.71 -18.43 0.46
C ILE A 72 7.23 -18.51 0.51
N THR A 73 7.75 -19.65 0.08
CA THR A 73 9.17 -19.90 -0.22
C THR A 73 9.27 -20.31 -1.68
N SER A 74 10.01 -19.58 -2.50
CA SER A 74 10.29 -19.99 -3.88
C SER A 74 11.71 -19.69 -4.34
N THR A 75 12.25 -20.52 -5.23
CA THR A 75 13.51 -20.21 -5.92
C THR A 75 13.33 -19.29 -7.14
N LYS A 76 12.08 -18.95 -7.49
CA LYS A 76 11.70 -18.13 -8.64
C LYS A 76 10.90 -16.90 -8.20
N SER A 77 10.16 -16.31 -9.15
CA SER A 77 9.37 -15.11 -8.90
C SER A 77 8.13 -15.41 -8.08
N VAL A 78 7.80 -14.54 -7.14
CA VAL A 78 6.60 -14.61 -6.30
C VAL A 78 5.77 -13.35 -6.53
N PHE A 79 4.50 -13.55 -6.83
CA PHE A 79 3.50 -12.50 -6.92
C PHE A 79 2.43 -12.79 -5.88
N VAL A 80 2.40 -12.02 -4.79
CA VAL A 80 1.55 -12.32 -3.64
C VAL A 80 0.80 -11.10 -3.14
N SER A 81 -0.49 -11.30 -2.84
CA SER A 81 -1.26 -10.38 -2.01
C SER A 81 -2.36 -11.11 -1.27
N GLY A 82 -3.10 -10.41 -0.40
CA GLY A 82 -4.27 -11.00 0.24
C GLY A 82 -5.32 -11.40 -0.80
N LEU A 83 -5.68 -10.47 -1.68
CA LEU A 83 -6.79 -10.67 -2.63
C LEU A 83 -6.36 -11.29 -3.95
N ALA A 84 -5.39 -10.73 -4.69
CA ALA A 84 -5.02 -11.23 -6.02
C ALA A 84 -3.51 -11.28 -6.28
N GLY A 85 -2.99 -12.48 -6.54
CA GLY A 85 -1.61 -12.73 -6.93
C GLY A 85 -1.23 -12.07 -8.26
N SER A 86 -2.18 -11.92 -9.19
CA SER A 86 -2.13 -10.98 -10.32
C SER A 86 -3.55 -10.56 -10.68
N ALA A 87 -3.74 -9.30 -11.06
CA ALA A 87 -5.05 -8.72 -11.36
C ALA A 87 -5.04 -8.02 -12.73
N LYS A 88 -4.45 -8.68 -13.72
CA LYS A 88 -4.23 -8.15 -15.07
C LYS A 88 -5.51 -7.59 -15.68
N SER A 89 -5.47 -6.36 -16.17
CA SER A 89 -6.60 -5.66 -16.79
C SER A 89 -7.89 -5.65 -15.94
N SER A 90 -7.81 -5.94 -14.64
CA SER A 90 -8.96 -6.10 -13.76
C SER A 90 -9.22 -4.81 -12.98
N THR A 91 -10.45 -4.67 -12.47
CA THR A 91 -10.85 -3.59 -11.57
C THR A 91 -11.03 -4.15 -10.17
N ILE A 92 -10.45 -3.49 -9.17
CA ILE A 92 -10.58 -3.85 -7.75
C ILE A 92 -11.14 -2.65 -7.00
N THR A 93 -12.29 -2.83 -6.34
CA THR A 93 -12.99 -1.71 -5.70
C THR A 93 -13.59 -2.10 -4.35
N ASN A 94 -13.41 -1.23 -3.35
CA ASN A 94 -13.94 -1.42 -1.99
C ASN A 94 -13.45 -2.73 -1.33
N CYS A 95 -12.18 -3.10 -1.53
CA CYS A 95 -11.62 -4.33 -1.00
C CYS A 95 -10.61 -4.05 0.11
N PHE A 96 -10.48 -4.98 1.05
CA PHE A 96 -9.51 -4.83 2.12
C PHE A 96 -8.83 -6.13 2.54
N ASN A 97 -7.62 -5.97 3.06
CA ASN A 97 -6.89 -7.00 3.79
C ASN A 97 -6.59 -6.48 5.19
N LYS A 98 -7.15 -7.14 6.20
CA LYS A 98 -7.05 -6.76 7.60
C LYS A 98 -6.61 -7.97 8.43
N GLY A 99 -5.75 -7.76 9.41
CA GLY A 99 -5.37 -8.80 10.37
C GLY A 99 -4.31 -8.31 11.35
N GLU A 100 -4.30 -8.90 12.55
CA GLU A 100 -3.56 -8.35 13.69
C GLU A 100 -2.07 -8.78 13.72
N SER A 101 -1.68 -9.88 13.07
CA SER A 101 -0.29 -10.34 13.00
C SER A 101 -0.06 -11.37 11.88
N ASN A 102 1.03 -11.23 11.12
CA ASN A 102 1.54 -12.21 10.12
C ASN A 102 0.67 -12.53 8.88
N SER A 103 0.20 -11.53 8.12
CA SER A 103 -0.64 -11.85 6.94
C SER A 103 0.09 -12.30 5.69
N ILE A 104 1.17 -11.62 5.28
CA ILE A 104 1.86 -11.92 4.01
C ILE A 104 3.35 -12.01 4.31
N LYS A 105 3.91 -13.20 4.14
CA LYS A 105 5.32 -13.51 4.42
C LYS A 105 5.96 -14.22 3.23
N VAL A 106 6.92 -13.56 2.60
CA VAL A 106 7.79 -14.19 1.60
C VAL A 106 9.13 -14.47 2.27
N LEU A 107 9.48 -15.75 2.41
CA LEU A 107 10.68 -16.22 3.08
C LEU A 107 11.90 -16.21 2.16
N SER A 108 11.69 -16.52 0.87
CA SER A 108 12.68 -16.38 -0.19
C SER A 108 12.00 -16.32 -1.56
N ALA A 109 12.60 -15.56 -2.48
CA ALA A 109 12.22 -15.46 -3.89
C ALA A 109 13.39 -14.87 -4.68
N SER A 110 13.55 -15.24 -5.96
CA SER A 110 14.50 -14.53 -6.84
C SER A 110 13.98 -13.13 -7.21
N ARG A 111 12.66 -12.97 -7.25
CA ARG A 111 11.98 -11.69 -7.39
C ARG A 111 10.66 -11.75 -6.65
N CYS A 112 10.34 -10.73 -5.85
CA CYS A 112 9.08 -10.64 -5.17
C CYS A 112 8.31 -9.39 -5.60
N ASN A 113 7.05 -9.58 -5.95
CA ASN A 113 6.04 -8.55 -6.13
C ASN A 113 4.97 -8.76 -5.05
N ALA A 114 4.93 -7.90 -4.04
CA ALA A 114 4.01 -8.04 -2.92
C ALA A 114 3.12 -6.80 -2.73
N GLY A 115 1.85 -7.05 -2.38
CA GLY A 115 0.87 -6.01 -2.03
C GLY A 115 -0.12 -6.53 -0.99
N GLY A 116 -0.83 -5.66 -0.28
CA GLY A 116 -1.93 -6.11 0.58
C GLY A 116 -3.16 -6.57 -0.20
N ILE A 117 -3.42 -5.96 -1.36
CA ILE A 117 -4.64 -6.16 -2.16
C ILE A 117 -4.35 -6.78 -3.53
N SER A 118 -3.36 -6.28 -4.25
CA SER A 118 -2.99 -6.84 -5.54
C SER A 118 -1.51 -6.64 -5.83
N THR A 119 -0.99 -7.29 -6.85
CA THR A 119 0.42 -7.15 -7.24
C THR A 119 0.56 -6.20 -8.41
N ASP A 120 0.13 -6.59 -9.61
CA ASP A 120 0.46 -5.94 -10.87
C ASP A 120 -0.70 -5.86 -11.88
N PHE A 121 -0.54 -4.91 -12.81
CA PHE A 121 -1.32 -4.78 -14.05
C PHE A 121 -2.83 -4.57 -13.91
N SER A 122 -3.33 -4.21 -12.73
CA SER A 122 -4.74 -3.81 -12.59
C SER A 122 -5.00 -2.50 -13.34
N LYS A 123 -6.19 -2.43 -13.94
CA LYS A 123 -6.68 -1.22 -14.58
C LYS A 123 -7.00 -0.15 -13.53
N GLU A 124 -7.49 -0.58 -12.37
CA GLU A 124 -7.81 0.31 -11.27
C GLU A 124 -7.82 -0.45 -9.95
N VAL A 125 -7.24 0.16 -8.93
CA VAL A 125 -7.45 -0.22 -7.53
C VAL A 125 -7.95 1.02 -6.79
N ALA A 126 -9.21 0.97 -6.36
CA ALA A 126 -9.90 2.13 -5.80
C ALA A 126 -10.63 1.80 -4.49
N ASN A 127 -10.55 2.72 -3.52
CA ASN A 127 -11.20 2.58 -2.21
C ASN A 127 -10.76 1.30 -1.48
N CYS A 128 -9.47 0.95 -1.59
CA CYS A 128 -8.93 -0.28 -1.04
C CYS A 128 -7.93 0.01 0.07
N TYR A 129 -7.80 -0.90 1.03
CA TYR A 129 -6.85 -0.71 2.12
C TYR A 129 -6.23 -1.98 2.67
N ASN A 130 -5.03 -1.81 3.21
CA ASN A 130 -4.33 -2.86 3.94
C ASN A 130 -4.00 -2.38 5.36
N THR A 131 -4.34 -3.18 6.36
CA THR A 131 -3.88 -2.96 7.74
C THR A 131 -2.96 -4.08 8.21
N SER A 132 -2.77 -5.11 7.40
CA SER A 132 -2.01 -6.29 7.77
C SER A 132 -0.51 -6.16 7.49
N LEU A 133 0.30 -6.88 8.28
CA LEU A 133 1.76 -6.94 8.08
C LEU A 133 2.13 -7.61 6.74
N ILE A 134 3.09 -6.99 6.04
CA ILE A 134 3.77 -7.54 4.86
C ILE A 134 5.27 -7.68 5.17
N THR A 135 5.79 -8.90 5.11
CA THR A 135 7.22 -9.20 5.31
C THR A 135 7.79 -9.90 4.08
N VAL A 136 8.88 -9.38 3.51
CA VAL A 136 9.49 -9.92 2.29
C VAL A 136 10.99 -10.06 2.46
N ASN A 137 11.49 -11.28 2.24
CA ASN A 137 12.90 -11.57 1.98
C ASN A 137 13.02 -12.12 0.55
N ALA A 138 13.83 -11.47 -0.29
CA ALA A 138 14.00 -11.84 -1.69
C ALA A 138 15.33 -11.33 -2.26
N GLN A 139 15.75 -11.81 -3.42
CA GLN A 139 16.90 -11.22 -4.12
C GLN A 139 16.56 -9.83 -4.68
N SER A 140 15.37 -9.64 -5.22
CA SER A 140 14.84 -8.35 -5.69
C SER A 140 13.37 -8.20 -5.29
N ALA A 141 12.95 -7.01 -4.86
CA ALA A 141 11.61 -6.80 -4.32
C ALA A 141 10.92 -5.52 -4.83
N HIS A 142 9.66 -5.64 -5.24
CA HIS A 142 8.72 -4.55 -5.43
C HIS A 142 7.57 -4.74 -4.44
N VAL A 143 7.46 -3.87 -3.45
CA VAL A 143 6.51 -4.03 -2.36
C VAL A 143 5.75 -2.75 -2.13
N GLY A 144 4.42 -2.84 -2.09
CA GLY A 144 3.60 -1.75 -1.57
C GLY A 144 2.60 -2.23 -0.54
N GLY A 145 2.14 -1.33 0.33
CA GLY A 145 1.11 -1.71 1.32
C GLY A 145 -0.20 -2.13 0.67
N VAL A 146 -0.56 -1.53 -0.47
CA VAL A 146 -1.79 -1.85 -1.21
C VAL A 146 -1.47 -2.66 -2.46
N CYS A 147 -0.56 -2.17 -3.30
CA CYS A 147 -0.19 -2.80 -4.58
C CYS A 147 1.32 -2.87 -4.79
N SER A 148 1.82 -3.80 -5.62
CA SER A 148 3.27 -3.86 -5.91
C SER A 148 3.73 -2.86 -6.99
N SER A 149 3.21 -2.97 -8.22
CA SER A 149 3.75 -2.24 -9.37
C SER A 149 2.83 -2.21 -10.60
N TYR A 150 3.16 -1.37 -11.60
CA TYR A 150 2.53 -1.33 -12.94
C TYR A 150 0.99 -1.18 -12.95
N GLN A 151 0.46 -0.44 -11.98
CA GLN A 151 -0.97 -0.16 -11.89
C GLN A 151 -1.32 1.02 -12.79
N LEU A 152 -2.46 0.99 -13.48
CA LEU A 152 -2.88 2.16 -14.25
C LEU A 152 -3.32 3.29 -13.30
N ASN A 153 -4.24 3.00 -12.37
CA ASN A 153 -4.78 3.95 -11.41
C ASN A 153 -4.78 3.40 -9.97
N LEU A 154 -4.29 4.20 -9.03
CA LEU A 154 -4.41 3.98 -7.57
C LEU A 154 -5.12 5.19 -6.95
N ILE A 155 -6.35 4.99 -6.47
CA ILE A 155 -7.24 6.09 -6.09
C ILE A 155 -7.89 5.80 -4.73
N ASN A 156 -7.83 6.77 -3.82
CA ASN A 156 -8.45 6.65 -2.50
C ASN A 156 -8.01 5.35 -1.80
N CYS A 157 -6.72 5.09 -1.66
CA CYS A 157 -6.24 3.85 -1.03
C CYS A 157 -5.36 4.15 0.18
N TYR A 158 -5.36 3.28 1.17
CA TYR A 158 -4.50 3.48 2.33
C TYR A 158 -3.84 2.23 2.87
N ASN A 159 -2.71 2.45 3.55
CA ASN A 159 -2.01 1.42 4.29
C ASN A 159 -1.75 1.86 5.73
N THR A 160 -2.12 1.02 6.68
CA THR A 160 -1.72 1.16 8.09
C THR A 160 -0.88 -0.03 8.56
N GLY A 161 -0.81 -1.10 7.76
CA GLY A 161 0.00 -2.27 8.06
C GLY A 161 1.49 -1.98 7.94
N MET A 162 2.29 -2.59 8.82
CA MET A 162 3.74 -2.49 8.71
C MET A 162 4.22 -3.20 7.43
N ILE A 163 5.25 -2.63 6.80
CA ILE A 163 5.96 -3.21 5.66
C ILE A 163 7.40 -3.45 6.09
N ASP A 164 7.88 -4.69 5.99
CA ASP A 164 9.24 -5.09 6.35
C ASP A 164 9.92 -5.85 5.21
N VAL A 165 10.89 -5.21 4.56
CA VAL A 165 11.55 -5.73 3.35
C VAL A 165 13.06 -5.86 3.56
N SER A 166 13.59 -7.03 3.27
CA SER A 166 15.02 -7.27 3.08
C SER A 166 15.25 -7.82 1.68
N ALA A 167 15.91 -7.04 0.83
CA ALA A 167 16.32 -7.49 -0.50
C ALA A 167 17.84 -7.66 -0.56
N GLU A 168 18.34 -8.63 -1.33
CA GLU A 168 19.78 -8.77 -1.54
C GLU A 168 20.30 -7.72 -2.52
N THR A 169 19.60 -7.51 -3.64
CA THR A 169 20.07 -6.66 -4.74
C THR A 169 19.29 -5.36 -4.81
N TYR A 170 17.99 -5.42 -5.13
CA TYR A 170 17.18 -4.23 -5.39
C TYR A 170 15.89 -4.23 -4.57
N ALA A 171 15.49 -3.07 -4.07
CA ALA A 171 14.18 -2.89 -3.44
C ALA A 171 13.48 -1.62 -3.94
N TRP A 172 12.20 -1.76 -4.28
CA TRP A 172 11.26 -0.66 -4.47
C TRP A 172 10.12 -0.83 -3.48
N VAL A 173 10.09 0.02 -2.47
CA VAL A 173 9.16 -0.11 -1.34
C VAL A 173 8.37 1.18 -1.18
N GLY A 174 7.05 1.08 -1.09
CA GLY A 174 6.27 2.22 -0.63
C GLY A 174 5.01 1.89 0.14
N GLY A 175 4.52 2.85 0.92
CA GLY A 175 3.34 2.60 1.75
C GLY A 175 2.10 2.23 0.94
N ILE A 176 1.98 2.72 -0.30
CA ILE A 176 0.88 2.37 -1.21
C ILE A 176 1.37 1.45 -2.33
N CYS A 177 2.46 1.82 -3.01
CA CYS A 177 2.98 1.13 -4.18
C CYS A 177 4.51 1.02 -4.16
N GLY A 178 5.08 -0.09 -4.64
CA GLY A 178 6.52 -0.20 -4.83
C GLY A 178 7.02 0.61 -6.03
N TYR A 179 6.52 0.27 -7.23
CA TYR A 179 6.98 0.87 -8.49
C TYR A 179 5.82 1.27 -9.40
N GLN A 180 5.61 2.57 -9.59
CA GLN A 180 4.53 3.08 -10.42
C GLN A 180 5.02 3.71 -11.72
N SER A 181 4.58 3.15 -12.86
CA SER A 181 5.07 3.52 -14.20
C SER A 181 4.01 4.04 -15.16
N ALA A 182 2.72 3.92 -14.86
CA ALA A 182 1.70 4.08 -15.89
C ALA A 182 0.89 5.36 -15.83
N GLN A 183 0.27 5.81 -14.72
CA GLN A 183 -0.29 7.18 -14.75
C GLN A 183 -0.58 7.96 -13.44
N LYS A 184 -1.23 7.47 -12.36
CA LYS A 184 -1.48 8.34 -11.16
C LYS A 184 -1.64 7.57 -9.83
N ILE A 185 -1.19 8.19 -8.74
CA ILE A 185 -1.58 7.87 -7.35
C ILE A 185 -2.32 9.09 -6.80
N VAL A 186 -3.55 8.93 -6.32
CA VAL A 186 -4.41 10.06 -5.93
C VAL A 186 -5.16 9.75 -4.64
N ASN A 187 -5.21 10.70 -3.70
CA ASN A 187 -5.97 10.57 -2.45
C ASN A 187 -5.55 9.36 -1.60
N CYS A 188 -4.26 9.01 -1.61
CA CYS A 188 -3.77 7.85 -0.90
C CYS A 188 -2.95 8.25 0.32
N TYR A 189 -2.89 7.39 1.34
CA TYR A 189 -2.02 7.65 2.47
C TYR A 189 -1.42 6.41 3.13
N ASN A 190 -0.30 6.63 3.79
CA ASN A 190 0.35 5.61 4.61
C ASN A 190 0.55 6.11 6.05
N THR A 191 0.09 5.31 7.01
CA THR A 191 0.43 5.46 8.44
C THR A 191 1.26 4.29 8.95
N GLY A 192 1.36 3.19 8.20
CA GLY A 192 2.13 2.01 8.57
C GLY A 192 3.64 2.29 8.55
N GLU A 193 4.38 1.70 9.49
CA GLU A 193 5.85 1.77 9.46
C GLU A 193 6.39 1.01 8.24
N ILE A 194 7.41 1.58 7.60
CA ILE A 194 8.16 0.95 6.51
C ILE A 194 9.58 0.69 6.99
N LYS A 195 10.00 -0.57 6.99
CA LYS A 195 11.39 -1.00 7.18
C LYS A 195 11.87 -1.62 5.88
N ALA A 196 12.94 -1.09 5.29
CA ALA A 196 13.41 -1.57 3.98
C ALA A 196 14.92 -1.55 3.87
N GLY A 197 15.50 -2.52 3.17
CA GLY A 197 16.93 -2.55 2.86
C GLY A 197 17.25 -3.36 1.61
N ALA A 198 18.26 -2.90 0.86
CA ALA A 198 18.86 -3.58 -0.27
C ALA A 198 20.35 -3.22 -0.39
N LEU A 199 21.20 -4.16 -0.84
CA LEU A 199 22.66 -3.95 -0.90
C LEU A 199 23.11 -3.17 -2.14
N VAL A 200 22.35 -3.22 -3.25
CA VAL A 200 22.69 -2.50 -4.48
C VAL A 200 21.91 -1.20 -4.60
N ASP A 201 20.60 -1.23 -4.81
CA ASP A 201 19.79 0.01 -4.82
C ASP A 201 18.50 -0.16 -4.03
N CYS A 202 18.19 0.81 -3.18
CA CYS A 202 16.99 0.82 -2.35
C CYS A 202 16.20 2.11 -2.58
N PHE A 203 15.01 1.96 -3.16
CA PHE A 203 14.06 3.02 -3.46
C PHE A 203 12.89 2.94 -2.49
N VAL A 204 12.82 3.83 -1.51
CA VAL A 204 11.82 3.77 -0.45
C VAL A 204 11.05 5.07 -0.38
N GLY A 205 9.72 5.01 -0.49
CA GLY A 205 8.84 6.17 -0.40
C GLY A 205 7.63 5.93 0.48
N GLY A 206 7.28 6.86 1.35
CA GLY A 206 6.09 6.70 2.20
C GLY A 206 4.79 6.47 1.44
N ILE A 207 4.67 6.95 0.19
CA ILE A 207 3.60 6.55 -0.74
C ILE A 207 4.12 5.57 -1.78
N ALA A 208 5.21 5.90 -2.48
CA ALA A 208 5.72 5.09 -3.57
C ALA A 208 7.24 4.95 -3.58
N GLY A 209 7.78 3.74 -3.76
CA GLY A 209 9.23 3.57 -3.98
C GLY A 209 9.69 4.32 -5.23
N THR A 210 8.96 4.21 -6.33
CA THR A 210 9.11 5.07 -7.52
C THR A 210 7.76 5.50 -8.07
N SER A 211 7.66 6.73 -8.58
CA SER A 211 6.43 7.24 -9.18
C SER A 211 6.64 8.10 -10.44
N LYS A 212 5.58 8.24 -11.24
CA LYS A 212 5.44 9.27 -12.29
C LYS A 212 4.50 10.41 -11.92
N GLY A 213 3.91 10.40 -10.72
CA GLY A 213 2.94 11.40 -10.29
C GLY A 213 2.14 10.94 -9.08
N ILE A 214 2.10 11.78 -8.03
CA ILE A 214 1.36 11.55 -6.79
C ILE A 214 0.59 12.83 -6.48
N ASN A 215 -0.71 12.73 -6.26
CA ASN A 215 -1.56 13.87 -6.00
C ASN A 215 -2.35 13.67 -4.70
N THR A 216 -2.49 14.73 -3.90
CA THR A 216 -3.30 14.75 -2.69
C THR A 216 -3.08 13.52 -1.82
N SER A 217 -1.83 13.21 -1.50
CA SER A 217 -1.46 12.02 -0.75
C SER A 217 -0.53 12.36 0.40
N TYR A 218 -0.46 11.54 1.44
CA TYR A 218 0.40 11.83 2.58
C TYR A 218 0.96 10.59 3.25
N ASN A 219 2.12 10.75 3.88
CA ASN A 219 2.70 9.76 4.75
C ASN A 219 2.90 10.34 6.14
N VAL A 220 2.50 9.57 7.13
CA VAL A 220 2.84 9.79 8.54
C VAL A 220 3.50 8.55 9.17
N GLY A 221 3.56 7.45 8.43
CA GLY A 221 4.28 6.25 8.83
C GLY A 221 5.79 6.50 8.88
N LYS A 222 6.43 5.98 9.93
CA LYS A 222 7.88 6.02 10.08
C LYS A 222 8.55 5.19 8.98
N ILE A 223 9.63 5.70 8.40
CA ILE A 223 10.45 4.97 7.42
C ILE A 223 11.83 4.74 7.99
N THR A 224 12.24 3.48 8.07
CA THR A 224 13.52 3.01 8.57
C THR A 224 14.25 2.28 7.47
N ILE A 225 15.47 2.72 7.14
CA ILE A 225 16.36 1.98 6.25
C ILE A 225 17.21 1.05 7.09
N LYS A 226 17.28 -0.23 6.71
CA LYS A 226 18.02 -1.24 7.48
C LYS A 226 19.53 -1.03 7.36
N ASP A 227 20.24 -1.35 8.44
CA ASP A 227 21.70 -1.26 8.49
C ASP A 227 22.35 -2.04 7.34
N GLY A 228 23.35 -1.43 6.69
CA GLY A 228 24.08 -2.02 5.57
C GLY A 228 23.37 -1.88 4.20
N ALA A 229 22.16 -1.34 4.16
CA ALA A 229 21.49 -1.01 2.90
C ALA A 229 21.99 0.33 2.32
N LYS A 230 21.84 0.50 1.01
CA LYS A 230 22.03 1.82 0.39
C LYS A 230 20.87 2.75 0.72
N GLU A 231 21.17 4.01 1.04
CA GLU A 231 20.17 5.03 1.40
C GLU A 231 19.86 6.03 0.27
N GLU A 232 20.44 5.85 -0.91
CA GLU A 232 20.53 6.87 -1.97
C GLU A 232 19.15 7.36 -2.48
N HIS A 233 18.09 6.55 -2.36
CA HIS A 233 16.77 6.85 -2.93
C HIS A 233 15.62 6.70 -1.92
N CYS A 234 15.78 7.30 -0.73
CA CYS A 234 14.78 7.25 0.33
C CYS A 234 14.05 8.60 0.48
N GLY A 235 12.72 8.55 0.49
CA GLY A 235 11.80 9.65 0.61
C GLY A 235 10.55 9.28 1.39
N GLY A 236 9.71 10.25 1.77
CA GLY A 236 8.46 9.92 2.50
C GLY A 236 7.21 10.23 1.73
N ILE A 237 7.32 10.78 0.53
CA ILE A 237 6.26 10.63 -0.46
C ILE A 237 6.74 9.65 -1.53
N SER A 238 7.83 9.98 -2.22
CA SER A 238 8.42 9.10 -3.24
C SER A 238 9.91 8.87 -2.97
N GLY A 239 10.40 7.63 -3.17
CA GLY A 239 11.83 7.33 -3.14
C GLY A 239 12.57 7.86 -4.37
N TYR A 240 11.95 7.74 -5.53
CA TYR A 240 12.44 8.29 -6.80
C TYR A 240 11.30 8.70 -7.74
N ASN A 241 11.45 9.82 -8.43
CA ASN A 241 10.50 10.24 -9.47
C ASN A 241 11.19 10.15 -10.83
N GLN A 242 10.56 9.50 -11.81
CA GLN A 242 11.20 9.17 -13.11
C GLN A 242 11.45 10.36 -14.05
N PHE A 243 11.26 11.59 -13.56
CA PHE A 243 11.73 12.81 -14.20
C PHE A 243 13.06 13.22 -13.51
N LYS A 244 14.18 12.83 -14.15
CA LYS A 244 15.64 12.97 -13.84
C LYS A 244 16.02 14.32 -13.14
N ILE A 245 16.95 14.47 -12.14
CA ILE A 245 18.44 14.32 -12.16
C ILE A 245 19.16 14.58 -10.76
N ILE A 246 20.32 13.90 -10.54
CA ILE A 246 21.57 14.11 -9.69
C ILE A 246 21.63 13.81 -8.16
N MET A 247 22.65 13.00 -7.81
CA MET A 247 23.14 12.60 -6.48
C MET A 247 23.94 13.69 -5.74
N GLY A 248 23.89 13.67 -4.41
CA GLY A 248 24.88 14.34 -3.56
C GLY A 248 24.61 14.21 -2.07
N GLY A 249 25.59 13.68 -1.31
CA GLY A 249 25.73 13.90 0.12
C GLY A 249 25.36 12.71 1.02
N SER A 250 26.35 11.89 1.33
CA SER A 250 26.34 10.90 2.41
C SER A 250 26.23 11.58 3.79
N THR A 251 25.09 11.42 4.46
CA THR A 251 25.01 11.46 5.93
C THR A 251 24.03 10.38 6.37
N PRO A 252 24.42 9.44 7.25
CA PRO A 252 23.56 8.39 7.74
C PRO A 252 22.55 9.01 8.70
N ILE A 253 21.25 8.95 8.38
CA ILE A 253 20.20 9.49 9.25
C ILE A 253 19.06 8.48 9.26
N SER A 254 19.04 7.68 10.32
CA SER A 254 17.92 6.82 10.65
C SER A 254 16.66 7.66 10.92
N ASP A 255 15.53 7.18 10.42
CA ASP A 255 14.17 7.73 10.56
C ASP A 255 13.82 8.87 9.56
N PHE A 256 13.12 8.50 8.48
CA PHE A 256 12.56 9.43 7.49
C PHE A 256 11.05 9.53 7.60
N TYR A 257 10.53 10.75 7.45
CA TYR A 257 9.09 11.02 7.38
C TYR A 257 8.67 11.75 6.11
N ALA A 258 9.56 12.53 5.43
CA ALA A 258 9.53 12.65 3.96
C ALA A 258 10.69 13.31 3.14
N LYS A 259 11.60 12.56 2.50
CA LYS A 259 12.46 13.15 1.44
C LYS A 259 11.74 13.21 0.06
N VAL A 260 11.99 14.25 -0.75
CA VAL A 260 11.75 14.41 -2.19
C VAL A 260 12.93 15.21 -2.78
N PHE A 261 13.44 14.87 -3.96
CA PHE A 261 14.47 15.65 -4.67
C PHE A 261 13.90 16.18 -5.99
N ASN A 262 14.31 17.36 -6.47
CA ASN A 262 14.17 17.72 -7.90
C ASN A 262 15.04 18.89 -8.38
N LEU A 263 15.31 18.93 -9.69
CA LEU A 263 15.78 20.11 -10.43
C LEU A 263 15.16 20.19 -11.85
N LEU A 264 14.56 21.36 -12.12
CA LEU A 264 14.21 22.02 -13.40
C LEU A 264 12.91 21.68 -14.17
N PRO A 265 12.33 22.68 -14.88
CA PRO A 265 10.97 22.65 -15.40
C PRO A 265 10.93 22.22 -16.87
N LEU A 266 10.06 21.27 -17.20
CA LEU A 266 9.55 21.09 -18.55
C LEU A 266 8.01 21.06 -18.51
N PRO A 267 7.34 21.59 -19.54
CA PRO A 267 5.91 21.83 -19.47
C PRO A 267 5.15 20.52 -19.70
N PHE A 268 4.32 20.18 -18.72
CA PHE A 268 3.29 19.14 -18.69
C PHE A 268 3.72 17.69 -18.33
N VAL A 269 2.96 17.15 -17.36
CA VAL A 269 2.77 15.74 -16.94
C VAL A 269 3.72 15.19 -15.86
N GLY A 270 3.19 15.01 -14.63
CA GLY A 270 3.76 14.12 -13.60
C GLY A 270 4.31 14.75 -12.30
N LEU A 271 3.60 15.71 -11.71
CA LEU A 271 4.06 16.41 -10.49
C LEU A 271 3.58 15.73 -9.20
N ILE A 272 4.41 15.76 -8.14
CA ILE A 272 3.93 15.58 -6.76
C ILE A 272 3.19 16.87 -6.38
N GLN A 273 1.90 16.77 -6.10
CA GLN A 273 1.04 17.94 -5.88
C GLN A 273 0.10 17.74 -4.69
N CYS A 274 -0.15 18.82 -3.94
CA CYS A 274 -1.14 18.84 -2.86
C CYS A 274 -0.91 17.77 -1.78
N CYS A 275 0.34 17.31 -1.60
CA CYS A 275 0.68 16.29 -0.62
C CYS A 275 0.92 16.91 0.77
N TYR A 276 0.89 16.09 1.81
CA TYR A 276 1.03 16.56 3.19
C TYR A 276 2.10 15.76 3.95
N CYS A 277 2.79 16.41 4.90
CA CYS A 277 3.79 15.79 5.77
C CYS A 277 3.76 16.40 7.19
N LEU A 278 4.31 15.71 8.20
CA LEU A 278 4.30 16.19 9.59
C LEU A 278 5.28 17.36 9.83
N ASN A 279 4.84 18.42 10.50
CA ASN A 279 5.61 19.68 10.69
C ASN A 279 6.80 19.60 11.66
N ASN A 280 6.85 18.58 12.52
CA ASN A 280 7.92 18.31 13.47
C ASN A 280 9.01 17.40 12.87
N THR A 281 8.98 17.20 11.55
CA THR A 281 10.01 16.46 10.82
C THR A 281 10.95 17.48 10.17
N PRO A 282 12.23 17.58 10.59
CA PRO A 282 13.10 18.70 10.22
C PRO A 282 13.39 18.65 8.72
N LEU A 283 12.83 19.58 7.90
CA LEU A 283 13.17 19.95 6.50
C LEU A 283 13.60 18.82 5.53
N LYS A 284 13.26 17.59 5.88
CA LYS A 284 13.40 16.32 5.16
C LYS A 284 12.02 15.69 5.10
N ALA A 285 11.01 16.55 4.95
CA ALA A 285 9.59 16.26 4.86
C ALA A 285 9.02 16.50 3.44
N VAL A 286 9.83 17.14 2.57
CA VAL A 286 9.64 17.18 1.11
C VAL A 286 11.01 17.05 0.40
N GLY A 287 11.99 16.44 1.09
CA GLY A 287 13.44 16.36 0.78
C GLY A 287 14.14 17.63 0.33
N ASN A 288 15.13 17.49 -0.54
CA ASN A 288 16.15 18.52 -0.83
C ASN A 288 15.62 19.58 -1.80
N ALA A 289 14.54 20.25 -1.39
CA ALA A 289 14.06 21.47 -2.02
C ALA A 289 14.36 22.61 -1.04
N GLU A 290 14.95 23.70 -1.53
CA GLU A 290 15.00 24.95 -0.75
C GLU A 290 13.56 25.39 -0.41
N GLU A 291 13.37 26.11 0.70
CA GLU A 291 12.04 26.64 1.13
C GLU A 291 11.28 27.34 -0.01
N SER A 292 12.01 27.91 -0.97
CA SER A 292 11.48 28.54 -2.19
C SER A 292 10.69 27.59 -3.11
N VAL A 293 10.97 26.28 -3.10
CA VAL A 293 10.36 25.26 -3.99
C VAL A 293 9.08 24.66 -3.40
N LEU A 294 8.86 24.75 -2.07
CA LEU A 294 7.63 24.30 -1.40
C LEU A 294 6.39 25.03 -1.95
N SER A 295 6.56 26.30 -2.32
CA SER A 295 5.53 27.12 -2.95
C SER A 295 5.11 26.64 -4.35
N MET A 296 6.00 25.94 -5.07
CA MET A 296 5.78 25.49 -6.45
C MET A 296 5.05 24.13 -6.53
N TRP A 297 5.12 23.31 -5.48
CA TRP A 297 4.61 21.93 -5.47
C TRP A 297 3.33 21.78 -4.65
N ASN A 298 2.92 22.84 -3.94
CA ASN A 298 1.73 22.86 -3.09
C ASN A 298 1.75 21.72 -2.03
N VAL A 299 2.95 21.30 -1.59
CA VAL A 299 3.12 20.32 -0.50
C VAL A 299 3.06 21.08 0.82
N LYS A 300 2.14 20.67 1.71
CA LYS A 300 1.84 21.39 2.94
C LYS A 300 2.30 20.59 4.16
N ALA A 301 3.23 21.16 4.92
CA ALA A 301 3.54 20.66 6.25
C ALA A 301 2.37 20.95 7.21
N LEU A 302 1.91 19.93 7.93
CA LEU A 302 0.81 19.98 8.89
C LEU A 302 1.28 19.37 10.22
N SER A 303 0.82 19.87 11.36
CA SER A 303 0.98 19.12 12.62
C SER A 303 0.21 17.81 12.58
N ASP A 304 0.55 16.88 13.46
CA ASP A 304 -0.22 15.65 13.65
C ASP A 304 -1.71 15.96 13.93
N GLU A 305 -1.96 16.96 14.78
CA GLU A 305 -3.31 17.45 15.04
C GLU A 305 -4.00 18.01 13.80
N GLN A 306 -3.28 18.74 12.95
CA GLN A 306 -3.84 19.24 11.69
C GLN A 306 -4.12 18.10 10.70
N MET A 307 -3.30 17.05 10.65
CA MET A 307 -3.54 15.86 9.83
C MET A 307 -4.81 15.09 10.25
N ARG A 308 -5.28 15.28 11.48
CA ARG A 308 -6.52 14.69 12.01
C ARG A 308 -7.75 15.59 11.82
N ARG A 309 -7.62 16.71 11.09
CA ARG A 309 -8.72 17.68 10.85
C ARG A 309 -9.10 17.76 9.38
N ARG A 310 -10.38 17.52 9.08
CA ARG A 310 -10.90 17.56 7.69
C ARG A 310 -10.57 18.86 6.94
N SER A 311 -10.58 19.99 7.65
CA SER A 311 -10.33 21.33 7.10
C SER A 311 -8.90 21.54 6.62
N SER A 312 -7.98 20.63 6.97
CA SER A 312 -6.58 20.72 6.58
C SER A 312 -6.31 20.23 5.16
N PHE A 313 -7.20 19.40 4.62
CA PHE A 313 -7.07 18.78 3.31
C PHE A 313 -7.93 19.48 2.26
N ARG A 314 -7.43 19.59 1.03
CA ARG A 314 -8.16 20.18 -0.11
C ARG A 314 -8.64 19.20 -1.17
N GLY A 315 -8.21 17.93 -1.15
CA GLY A 315 -8.55 16.95 -2.21
C GLY A 315 -9.19 15.65 -1.74
N PHE A 316 -9.19 15.36 -0.43
CA PHE A 316 -9.95 14.24 0.12
C PHE A 316 -11.45 14.58 0.11
N ASP A 317 -12.26 13.74 -0.53
CA ASP A 317 -13.72 13.87 -0.52
C ASP A 317 -14.29 13.37 0.82
N PHE A 318 -14.42 14.28 1.78
CA PHE A 318 -15.06 14.01 3.08
C PHE A 318 -16.59 14.01 3.02
N HIS A 319 -17.21 14.28 1.87
CA HIS A 319 -18.65 14.15 1.71
C HIS A 319 -19.01 12.70 1.42
N ASN A 320 -18.37 12.08 0.43
CA ASN A 320 -18.76 10.76 -0.08
C ASN A 320 -17.83 9.62 0.33
N VAL A 321 -16.51 9.86 0.43
CA VAL A 321 -15.52 8.78 0.52
C VAL A 321 -14.95 8.64 1.92
N TRP A 322 -14.52 9.74 2.52
CA TRP A 322 -13.76 9.74 3.77
C TRP A 322 -14.56 10.30 4.94
N VAL A 323 -14.26 9.82 6.13
CA VAL A 323 -14.73 10.38 7.41
C VAL A 323 -13.56 10.50 8.37
N MET A 324 -13.57 11.53 9.22
CA MET A 324 -12.65 11.58 10.35
C MET A 324 -13.21 10.73 11.48
N PRO A 325 -12.47 9.75 12.00
CA PRO A 325 -12.88 8.97 13.16
C PRO A 325 -13.20 9.85 14.38
N GLU A 326 -14.22 9.47 15.15
CA GLU A 326 -14.61 10.19 16.38
C GLU A 326 -13.52 10.15 17.47
N ASP A 327 -12.68 9.13 17.45
CA ASP A 327 -11.56 8.94 18.37
C ASP A 327 -10.34 9.84 18.06
N GLY A 328 -10.42 10.69 17.03
CA GLY A 328 -9.32 11.55 16.61
C GLY A 328 -8.27 10.84 15.74
N GLY A 329 -8.62 9.72 15.11
CA GLY A 329 -7.79 9.05 14.11
C GLY A 329 -7.57 9.85 12.81
N TYR A 330 -6.80 9.25 11.89
CA TYR A 330 -6.65 9.74 10.52
C TYR A 330 -7.89 9.40 9.67
N PRO A 331 -8.12 10.07 8.52
CA PRO A 331 -9.22 9.75 7.61
C PRO A 331 -9.41 8.25 7.38
N VAL A 332 -10.62 7.72 7.50
CA VAL A 332 -10.98 6.34 7.13
C VAL A 332 -12.11 6.36 6.11
N PHE A 333 -12.37 5.24 5.41
CA PHE A 333 -13.53 5.19 4.52
C PHE A 333 -14.81 5.39 5.33
N ARG A 334 -15.71 6.21 4.78
CA ARG A 334 -17.09 6.28 5.23
C ARG A 334 -17.63 4.86 5.16
N GLN A 335 -18.03 4.31 6.31
CA GLN A 335 -18.44 2.91 6.47
C GLN A 335 -19.34 2.49 5.30
N ASN A 336 -18.98 1.40 4.62
CA ASN A 336 -19.89 0.77 3.67
C ASN A 336 -20.92 0.02 4.52
N PRO A 337 -22.20 0.42 4.55
CA PRO A 337 -23.21 -0.24 5.37
C PRO A 337 -23.35 -1.74 5.09
N ASN A 338 -22.82 -2.23 3.96
CA ASN A 338 -22.77 -3.65 3.67
C ASN A 338 -21.61 -4.38 4.39
N LEU A 339 -20.43 -3.76 4.59
CA LEU A 339 -19.23 -4.42 5.15
C LEU A 339 -19.23 -4.56 6.68
N ASP A 340 -20.15 -3.89 7.38
CA ASP A 340 -20.07 -3.68 8.83
C ASP A 340 -21.20 -4.35 9.63
N THR A 341 -22.01 -5.25 9.06
CA THR A 341 -23.09 -5.89 9.81
C THR A 341 -22.60 -6.86 10.91
N GLY A 342 -21.30 -7.17 10.99
CA GLY A 342 -20.77 -8.23 11.86
C GLY A 342 -19.80 -7.83 12.98
N PHE A 343 -19.16 -6.66 12.96
CA PHE A 343 -18.00 -6.41 13.87
C PHE A 343 -18.07 -5.17 14.77
N TRP A 344 -18.96 -4.21 14.52
CA TRP A 344 -19.07 -3.01 15.37
C TRP A 344 -20.35 -2.93 16.22
N SER A 345 -21.27 -3.89 16.10
CA SER A 345 -22.46 -3.98 16.96
C SER A 345 -22.17 -4.32 18.43
N ILE A 346 -20.91 -4.60 18.79
CA ILE A 346 -20.48 -4.89 20.16
C ILE A 346 -20.05 -3.64 20.94
N PHE A 347 -19.73 -2.51 20.29
CA PHE A 347 -19.35 -1.28 21.01
C PHE A 347 -20.50 -0.31 21.29
N ILE A 348 -21.64 -0.43 20.60
CA ILE A 348 -22.80 0.45 20.82
C ILE A 348 -23.71 -0.06 21.95
N ASN A 349 -23.66 -1.34 22.33
CA ASN A 349 -24.50 -1.90 23.39
C ASN A 349 -23.97 -1.66 24.83
N PHE A 350 -22.83 -0.99 25.01
CA PHE A 350 -22.33 -0.61 26.34
C PHE A 350 -22.59 0.85 26.73
N ILE A 351 -23.22 1.67 25.87
CA ILE A 351 -23.47 3.10 26.15
C ILE A 351 -24.97 3.43 26.37
N PHE A 352 -25.89 2.50 26.13
CA PHE A 352 -27.33 2.68 26.45
C PHE A 352 -27.92 1.61 27.37
N GLY A 353 -27.13 1.12 28.33
CA GLY A 353 -27.69 0.58 29.56
C GLY A 353 -27.72 1.72 30.59
N TRP A 354 -28.88 1.96 31.22
CA TRP A 354 -29.22 3.07 32.12
C TRP A 354 -29.78 4.34 31.45
N MET A 355 -31.02 4.23 30.96
CA MET A 355 -32.09 5.16 31.31
C MET A 355 -33.45 4.49 31.19
#